data_AF-A0A7S2RN98-F1
#
_entry.id   AF-A0A7S2RN98-F1
#
_cell.length_a   1.000
_cell.length_b   1.000
_cell.length_c   1.000
_cell.angle_alpha   90.00
_cell.angle_beta   90.00
_cell.angle_gamma   90.00
#
_symmetry.space_group_name_H-M   'P 1'
#
loop_
_entity.id
_entity.type
_entity.pdbx_description
1 polymer ?
#
loop_
_entity_poly.entity_id
_entity_poly.type
_entity_poly.pdbx_seq_one_letter_code
_entity_poly.pdbx_strand_id
1 'polypeptide(L)'
;RGVGGRGVRWLWFMAQQQPRVLPWQHWDEWFEVRDSLFSGDPLLQRAAVARVAAWRVRGRVPHAVESTAQLVEVMLDDQGRDGLSELVLQSCYSLSVVRAVNGVADAEQRGATASSVSLMASRVGLPTWLVDLRHDATHNAMPPLQTLRVAAQTLVHWFFEGYWTSQTRQLESLESLCVSVVQRYHSCQNRRANESALRELLQLLPLSSLATTLVPVLITERIHGL
;
A
#
# COMPACT_ATOMS: atom_id res chain seq x y z
N ARG A 1 -29.71 -10.67 1.05
CA ARG A 1 -29.33 -9.31 0.60
C ARG A 1 -27.84 -9.14 0.91
N GLY A 2 -26.98 -9.53 -0.04
CA GLY A 2 -25.53 -9.57 0.17
C GLY A 2 -24.94 -8.17 0.08
N VAL A 3 -24.19 -7.78 1.13
CA VAL A 3 -23.38 -6.57 1.14
C VAL A 3 -22.20 -6.82 0.21
N GLY A 4 -22.39 -6.55 -1.08
CA GLY A 4 -21.30 -6.42 -2.04
C GLY A 4 -20.49 -5.20 -1.65
N GLY A 5 -19.40 -5.42 -0.92
CA GLY A 5 -18.43 -4.39 -0.57
C GLY A 5 -17.96 -3.70 -1.85
N ARG A 6 -18.41 -2.47 -2.07
CA ARG A 6 -17.89 -1.63 -3.15
C ARG A 6 -16.41 -1.41 -2.84
N GLY A 7 -15.55 -2.03 -3.65
CA GLY A 7 -14.11 -1.94 -3.53
C GLY A 7 -13.66 -0.49 -3.42
N VAL A 8 -12.94 -0.21 -2.34
CA VAL A 8 -12.33 1.07 -2.02
C VAL A 8 -11.37 1.45 -3.16
N ARG A 9 -11.45 2.69 -3.68
CA ARG A 9 -10.73 3.09 -4.92
C ARG A 9 -9.20 3.13 -4.74
N TRP A 10 -8.74 3.08 -3.48
CA TRP A 10 -7.36 2.91 -3.04
C TRP A 10 -6.74 1.55 -3.36
N LEU A 11 -7.56 0.52 -3.57
CA LEU A 11 -7.11 -0.85 -3.83
C LEU A 11 -6.33 -1.01 -5.14
N TRP A 12 -6.21 0.04 -5.93
CA TRP A 12 -5.71 -0.06 -7.29
C TRP A 12 -4.52 0.84 -7.52
N PHE A 13 -3.36 0.42 -7.02
CA PHE A 13 -2.12 1.00 -7.51
C PHE A 13 -1.91 0.71 -9.00
N MET A 14 -2.51 -0.38 -9.51
CA MET A 14 -2.44 -0.76 -10.93
C MET A 14 -3.63 -0.31 -11.81
N ALA A 15 -4.71 0.27 -11.28
CA ALA A 15 -5.83 0.77 -12.13
C ALA A 15 -5.76 2.27 -12.46
N GLN A 16 -4.68 2.97 -12.11
CA GLN A 16 -4.42 4.28 -12.71
C GLN A 16 -3.69 4.08 -14.03
N GLN A 17 -4.39 4.35 -15.13
CA GLN A 17 -3.95 4.24 -16.53
C GLN A 17 -2.79 5.17 -16.94
N GLN A 18 -1.86 5.49 -16.03
CA GLN A 18 -0.67 6.25 -16.34
C GLN A 18 0.55 5.45 -15.91
N PRO A 19 1.57 5.29 -16.77
CA PRO A 19 2.81 4.61 -16.42
C PRO A 19 3.53 5.45 -15.36
N ARG A 20 3.23 5.19 -14.09
CA ARG A 20 3.96 5.79 -12.98
C ARG A 20 5.15 4.90 -12.70
N VAL A 21 6.35 5.46 -12.85
CA VAL A 21 7.58 4.81 -12.41
C VAL A 21 7.42 4.51 -10.92
N LEU A 22 7.54 3.24 -10.56
CA LEU A 22 7.46 2.80 -9.17
C LEU A 22 8.77 3.15 -8.46
N PRO A 23 8.72 3.51 -7.16
CA PRO A 23 9.94 3.88 -6.45
C PRO A 23 10.81 2.67 -6.06
N TRP A 24 10.21 1.46 -6.02
CA TRP A 24 10.94 0.20 -5.94
C TRP A 24 11.36 -0.28 -7.33
N GLN A 25 12.51 -0.95 -7.40
CA GLN A 25 13.03 -1.49 -8.66
C GLN A 25 12.27 -2.75 -9.07
N HIS A 26 11.96 -3.62 -8.11
CA HIS A 26 11.33 -4.93 -8.32
C HIS A 26 10.23 -5.16 -7.27
N TRP A 27 9.25 -6.01 -7.59
CA TRP A 27 8.18 -6.33 -6.63
C TRP A 27 8.69 -7.13 -5.42
N ASP A 28 9.80 -7.84 -5.55
CA ASP A 28 10.48 -8.50 -4.41
C ASP A 28 10.90 -7.49 -3.35
N GLU A 29 11.43 -6.33 -3.77
CA GLU A 29 11.79 -5.23 -2.87
C GLU A 29 10.57 -4.73 -2.08
N TRP A 30 9.40 -4.73 -2.72
CA TRP A 30 8.15 -4.33 -2.08
C TRP A 30 7.66 -5.39 -1.07
N PHE A 31 7.77 -6.68 -1.42
CA PHE A 31 7.44 -7.79 -0.52
C PHE A 31 8.35 -7.83 0.71
N GLU A 32 9.66 -7.65 0.53
CA GLU A 32 10.62 -7.56 1.64
C GLU A 32 10.25 -6.45 2.62
N VAL A 33 9.90 -5.27 2.11
CA VAL A 33 9.49 -4.13 2.94
C VAL A 33 8.17 -4.42 3.65
N ARG A 34 7.18 -5.01 2.97
CA ARG A 34 5.93 -5.45 3.60
C ARG A 34 6.23 -6.37 4.77
N ASP A 35 6.92 -7.47 4.52
CA ASP A 35 7.16 -8.51 5.51
C ASP A 35 7.98 -7.98 6.68
N SER A 36 8.96 -7.12 6.40
CA SER A 36 9.77 -6.48 7.42
C SER A 36 8.98 -5.49 8.29
N LEU A 37 8.10 -4.65 7.69
CA LEU A 37 7.25 -3.70 8.45
C LEU A 37 6.29 -4.42 9.41
N PHE A 38 5.79 -5.60 9.02
CA PHE A 38 4.82 -6.38 9.82
C PHE A 38 5.46 -7.55 10.61
N SER A 39 6.78 -7.70 10.57
CA SER A 39 7.51 -8.81 11.20
C SER A 39 7.45 -8.84 12.74
N GLY A 40 7.19 -7.71 13.37
CA GLY A 40 7.30 -7.54 14.83
C GLY A 40 8.74 -7.50 15.35
N ASP A 41 9.75 -7.66 14.50
CA ASP A 41 11.16 -7.50 14.84
C ASP A 41 11.57 -6.02 14.67
N PRO A 42 11.95 -5.32 15.76
CA PRO A 42 12.34 -3.90 15.69
C PRO A 42 13.48 -3.61 14.71
N LEU A 43 14.42 -4.55 14.50
CA LEU A 43 15.55 -4.34 13.59
C LEU A 43 15.09 -4.37 12.13
N LEU A 44 14.28 -5.36 11.76
CA LEU A 44 13.71 -5.47 10.42
C LEU A 44 12.77 -4.29 10.12
N GLN A 45 11.94 -3.90 11.10
CA GLN A 45 11.05 -2.75 10.97
C GLN A 45 11.83 -1.45 10.72
N ARG A 46 12.92 -1.19 11.46
CA ARG A 46 13.77 -0.01 11.24
C ARG A 46 14.41 -0.02 9.84
N ALA A 47 14.89 -1.17 9.39
CA ALA A 47 15.46 -1.30 8.04
C ALA A 47 14.40 -1.03 6.95
N ALA A 48 13.17 -1.51 7.15
CA ALA A 48 12.06 -1.28 6.22
C ALA A 48 11.63 0.20 6.18
N VAL A 49 11.55 0.87 7.33
CA VAL A 49 11.29 2.31 7.41
C VAL A 49 12.37 3.10 6.65
N ALA A 50 13.65 2.75 6.84
CA ALA A 50 14.75 3.38 6.10
C ALA A 50 14.64 3.12 4.58
N ARG A 51 14.20 1.93 4.16
CA ARG A 51 13.96 1.62 2.75
C ARG A 51 12.84 2.48 2.15
N VAL A 52 11.73 2.64 2.87
CA VAL A 52 10.63 3.53 2.45
C VAL A 52 11.12 4.98 2.36
N ALA A 53 12.01 5.42 3.25
CA ALA A 53 12.64 6.74 3.13
C ALA A 53 13.48 6.88 1.85
N ALA A 54 14.25 5.85 1.47
CA ALA A 54 14.97 5.85 0.21
C ALA A 54 14.04 5.92 -1.02
N TRP A 55 12.87 5.26 -0.96
CA TRP A 55 11.86 5.34 -2.01
C TRP A 55 11.32 6.76 -2.22
N ARG A 56 11.20 7.57 -1.16
CA ARG A 56 10.77 8.98 -1.27
C ARG A 56 11.72 9.83 -2.13
N VAL A 57 13.01 9.51 -2.13
CA VAL A 57 14.02 10.20 -2.95
C VAL A 57 13.89 9.82 -4.42
N ARG A 58 13.48 8.58 -4.71
CA ARG A 58 13.35 8.05 -6.08
C ARG A 58 12.07 8.51 -6.78
N GLY A 59 11.01 8.79 -6.02
CA GLY A 59 9.75 9.23 -6.59
C GLY A 59 8.59 9.23 -5.62
N ARG A 60 7.37 9.24 -6.17
CA ARG A 60 6.15 9.32 -5.38
C ARG A 60 5.80 7.96 -4.78
N VAL A 61 5.96 7.84 -3.48
CA VAL A 61 5.57 6.65 -2.70
C VAL A 61 4.04 6.65 -2.50
N PRO A 62 3.37 5.48 -2.56
CA PRO A 62 1.96 5.39 -2.20
C PRO A 62 1.71 5.87 -0.78
N HIS A 63 0.64 6.64 -0.58
CA HIS A 63 0.27 7.19 0.74
C HIS A 63 0.15 6.11 1.82
N ALA A 64 -0.41 4.95 1.48
CA ALA A 64 -0.55 3.84 2.41
C ALA A 64 0.81 3.29 2.89
N VAL A 65 1.79 3.17 1.98
CA VAL A 65 3.15 2.73 2.31
C VAL A 65 3.81 3.76 3.22
N GLU A 66 3.73 5.03 2.86
CA GLU A 66 4.32 6.12 3.64
C GLU A 66 3.70 6.24 5.04
N SER A 67 2.38 6.18 5.14
CA SER A 67 1.66 6.23 6.41
C SER A 67 1.98 5.03 7.29
N THR A 68 2.07 3.83 6.70
CA THR A 68 2.45 2.62 7.45
C THR A 68 3.85 2.79 8.03
N ALA A 69 4.82 3.23 7.22
CA ALA A 69 6.20 3.42 7.68
C ALA A 69 6.30 4.50 8.79
N GLN A 70 5.61 5.63 8.63
CA GLN A 70 5.59 6.70 9.64
C GLN A 70 4.97 6.25 10.98
N LEU A 71 3.90 5.46 10.93
CA LEU A 71 3.28 4.92 12.15
C LEU A 71 4.18 3.90 12.84
N VAL A 72 4.78 2.98 12.07
CA VAL A 72 5.72 1.98 12.59
C VAL A 72 6.96 2.64 13.17
N GLU A 73 7.51 3.68 12.53
CA GLU A 73 8.65 4.45 13.03
C GLU A 73 8.37 5.06 14.41
N VAL A 74 7.23 5.75 14.58
CA VAL A 74 6.86 6.33 15.87
C VAL A 74 6.63 5.24 16.94
N MET A 75 6.07 4.09 16.55
CA MET A 75 5.91 2.94 17.47
C MET A 75 7.25 2.35 17.91
N LEU A 76 8.29 2.38 17.07
CA LEU A 76 9.64 1.93 17.42
C LEU A 76 10.35 2.91 18.34
N ASP A 77 10.15 4.22 18.13
CA ASP A 77 10.74 5.27 18.97
C ASP A 77 10.16 5.25 20.40
N ASP A 78 8.86 4.95 20.51
CA ASP A 78 8.14 4.78 21.77
C ASP A 78 8.67 3.59 22.60
N GLN A 79 9.20 2.57 21.95
CA GLN A 79 9.80 1.38 22.60
C GLN A 79 11.30 1.54 22.89
N GLY A 80 11.92 2.64 22.47
CA GLY A 80 13.36 2.88 22.60
C GLY A 80 13.84 3.00 24.06
N ARG A 81 15.08 2.56 24.33
CA ARG A 81 15.68 2.61 25.69
C ARG A 81 15.93 4.02 26.19
N ASP A 82 16.29 4.95 25.29
CA ASP A 82 16.54 6.37 25.61
C ASP A 82 15.27 7.22 25.45
N GLY A 83 14.11 6.63 25.77
CA GLY A 83 12.76 7.06 25.38
C GLY A 83 12.54 8.57 25.24
N LEU A 84 11.90 8.94 24.13
CA LEU A 84 11.46 10.32 23.91
C LEU A 84 10.49 10.76 25.01
N SER A 85 10.50 12.05 25.33
CA SER A 85 9.53 12.61 26.29
C SER A 85 8.10 12.37 25.81
N GLU A 86 7.16 12.21 26.74
CA GLU A 86 5.76 11.94 26.43
C GLU A 86 5.17 12.98 25.47
N LEU A 87 5.48 14.28 25.65
CA LEU A 87 5.00 15.34 24.79
C LEU A 87 5.50 15.19 23.33
N VAL A 88 6.75 14.77 23.16
CA VAL A 88 7.33 14.52 21.83
C VAL A 88 6.62 13.33 21.19
N LEU A 89 6.44 12.23 21.93
CA LEU A 89 5.70 11.07 21.43
C LEU A 89 4.27 11.42 21.05
N GLN A 90 3.54 12.15 21.90
CA GLN A 90 2.18 12.59 21.61
C GLN A 90 2.13 13.45 20.33
N SER A 91 3.11 14.33 20.14
CA SER A 91 3.21 15.17 18.93
C SER A 91 3.49 14.32 17.68
N CYS A 92 4.44 13.40 17.76
CA CYS A 92 4.80 12.50 16.66
C CYS A 92 3.63 11.60 16.26
N TYR A 93 2.98 10.93 17.23
CA TYR A 93 1.82 10.11 16.96
C TYR A 93 0.66 10.93 16.40
N SER A 94 0.37 12.10 16.98
CA SER A 94 -0.70 12.98 16.49
C SER A 94 -0.49 13.35 15.04
N LEU A 95 0.72 13.77 14.66
CA LEU A 95 1.04 14.10 13.28
C LEU A 95 0.90 12.89 12.34
N SER A 96 1.43 11.73 12.72
CA SER A 96 1.35 10.50 11.91
C SER A 96 -0.09 10.05 11.71
N VAL A 97 -0.92 10.08 12.76
CA VAL A 97 -2.36 9.77 12.69
C VAL A 97 -3.10 10.77 11.79
N VAL A 98 -2.87 12.07 11.99
CA VAL A 98 -3.50 13.13 11.18
C VAL A 98 -3.16 12.97 9.70
N ARG A 99 -1.88 12.72 9.36
CA ARG A 99 -1.45 12.50 7.98
C ARG A 99 -2.07 11.24 7.39
N ALA A 100 -2.10 10.14 8.14
CA ALA A 100 -2.72 8.90 7.70
C ALA A 100 -4.20 9.10 7.35
N VAL A 101 -4.98 9.67 8.28
CA VAL A 101 -6.43 9.92 8.12
C VAL A 101 -6.72 10.92 7.01
N ASN A 102 -5.99 12.04 6.97
CA ASN A 102 -6.19 13.05 5.91
C ASN A 102 -5.91 12.45 4.54
N GLY A 103 -4.81 11.71 4.38
CA GLY A 103 -4.54 11.12 3.07
C GLY A 103 -5.61 10.10 2.67
N VAL A 104 -6.14 9.29 3.59
CA VAL A 104 -7.28 8.38 3.31
C VAL A 104 -8.53 9.15 2.87
N ALA A 105 -8.79 10.31 3.46
CA ALA A 105 -9.86 11.19 3.03
C ALA A 105 -9.58 11.76 1.62
N ASP A 106 -8.37 12.28 1.40
CA ASP A 106 -8.01 13.05 0.22
C ASP A 106 -8.12 12.27 -1.10
N ALA A 107 -7.83 10.97 -1.16
CA ALA A 107 -8.11 10.23 -2.42
C ALA A 107 -9.51 9.63 -2.54
N GLU A 108 -10.37 9.75 -1.53
CA GLU A 108 -11.82 9.57 -1.71
C GLU A 108 -12.55 10.85 -2.09
N GLN A 109 -11.86 11.99 -2.04
CA GLN A 109 -12.39 13.27 -2.48
C GLN A 109 -12.77 13.16 -3.97
N ARG A 110 -14.04 13.45 -4.28
CA ARG A 110 -14.59 13.42 -5.63
C ARG A 110 -15.08 14.81 -6.03
N GLY A 111 -14.74 15.22 -7.26
CA GLY A 111 -15.21 16.49 -7.84
C GLY A 111 -14.55 17.73 -7.24
N ALA A 112 -14.96 18.90 -7.74
CA ALA A 112 -14.40 20.20 -7.34
C ALA A 112 -14.85 20.65 -5.93
N THR A 113 -15.94 20.08 -5.40
CA THR A 113 -16.51 20.47 -4.11
C THR A 113 -15.97 19.60 -2.97
N ALA A 114 -15.32 20.20 -1.99
CA ALA A 114 -14.79 19.51 -0.81
C ALA A 114 -15.91 18.76 -0.06
N SER A 115 -15.75 17.45 0.11
CA SER A 115 -16.58 16.62 0.98
C SER A 115 -15.97 16.59 2.39
N SER A 116 -16.77 16.30 3.42
CA SER A 116 -16.24 16.18 4.77
C SER A 116 -15.38 14.91 4.93
N VAL A 117 -14.33 15.00 5.76
CA VAL A 117 -13.44 13.87 6.09
C VAL A 117 -14.25 12.70 6.65
N SER A 118 -15.23 12.96 7.50
CA SER A 118 -16.13 11.93 8.07
C SER A 118 -16.94 11.19 6.99
N LEU A 119 -17.46 11.90 5.99
CA LEU A 119 -18.17 11.28 4.87
C LEU A 119 -17.23 10.42 4.02
N MET A 120 -16.00 10.87 3.81
CA MET A 120 -15.00 10.13 3.03
C MET A 120 -14.52 8.87 3.77
N ALA A 121 -14.23 8.99 5.07
CA ALA A 121 -13.84 7.89 5.95
C ALA A 121 -14.92 6.80 6.01
N SER A 122 -16.19 7.17 6.16
CA SER A 122 -17.30 6.21 6.22
C SER A 122 -17.48 5.42 4.91
N ARG A 123 -17.18 6.03 3.76
CA ARG A 123 -17.24 5.33 2.45
C ARG A 123 -16.21 4.22 2.32
N VAL A 124 -15.09 4.32 3.03
CA VAL A 124 -13.98 3.35 2.97
C VAL A 124 -13.90 2.45 4.20
N GLY A 125 -14.88 2.58 5.11
CA GLY A 125 -14.91 1.79 6.34
C GLY A 125 -13.77 2.14 7.30
N LEU A 126 -13.24 3.35 7.25
CA LEU A 126 -12.30 3.82 8.28
C LEU A 126 -13.09 4.07 9.58
N PRO A 127 -12.64 3.55 10.74
CA PRO A 127 -13.30 3.79 12.02
C PRO A 127 -13.50 5.28 12.30
N THR A 128 -14.73 5.68 12.64
CA THR A 128 -15.10 7.10 12.82
C THR A 128 -14.32 7.78 13.93
N TRP A 129 -14.01 7.05 15.01
CA TRP A 129 -13.23 7.59 16.13
C TRP A 129 -11.81 8.03 15.74
N LEU A 130 -11.23 7.49 14.66
CA LEU A 130 -9.94 7.96 14.13
C LEU A 130 -10.08 9.34 13.45
N VAL A 131 -11.24 9.61 12.87
CA VAL A 131 -11.56 10.93 12.31
C VAL A 131 -11.74 11.95 13.42
N ASP A 132 -12.42 11.56 14.49
CA ASP A 132 -12.60 12.39 15.69
C ASP A 132 -11.23 12.68 16.33
N LEU A 133 -10.38 11.67 16.47
CA LEU A 133 -9.02 11.83 17.01
C LEU A 133 -8.16 12.77 16.16
N ARG A 134 -8.28 12.68 14.82
CA ARG A 134 -7.65 13.62 13.89
C ARG A 134 -8.18 15.03 14.09
N HIS A 135 -9.49 15.21 14.31
CA HIS A 135 -10.07 16.52 14.59
C HIS A 135 -9.51 17.09 15.89
N ASP A 136 -9.49 16.30 16.97
CA ASP A 136 -8.97 16.70 18.27
C ASP A 136 -7.51 17.12 18.21
N ALA A 137 -6.65 16.32 17.58
CA ALA A 137 -5.22 16.61 17.42
C ALA A 137 -4.92 17.90 16.64
N THR A 138 -5.86 18.37 15.80
CA THR A 138 -5.67 19.56 14.96
C THR A 138 -6.35 20.82 15.49
N HIS A 139 -7.47 20.68 16.20
CA HIS A 139 -8.34 21.80 16.55
C HIS A 139 -8.66 21.88 18.04
N ASN A 140 -8.57 20.78 18.78
CA ASN A 140 -8.86 20.73 20.22
C ASN A 140 -7.59 20.42 21.02
N ALA A 141 -7.76 19.85 22.20
CA ALA A 141 -6.65 19.37 23.02
C ALA A 141 -5.99 18.14 22.40
N MET A 142 -4.66 18.07 22.49
CA MET A 142 -3.89 16.92 22.03
C MET A 142 -4.38 15.64 22.74
N PRO A 143 -4.68 14.57 21.99
CA PRO A 143 -5.17 13.35 22.61
C PRO A 143 -4.13 12.68 23.52
N PRO A 144 -4.56 11.94 24.55
CA PRO A 144 -3.65 11.20 25.42
C PRO A 144 -2.81 10.18 24.65
N LEU A 145 -1.56 9.99 25.09
CA LEU A 145 -0.60 9.10 24.43
C LEU A 145 -1.14 7.67 24.25
N GLN A 146 -1.86 7.12 25.24
CA GLN A 146 -2.42 5.78 25.14
C GLN A 146 -3.46 5.66 24.02
N THR A 147 -4.31 6.67 23.86
CA THR A 147 -5.30 6.71 22.76
C THR A 147 -4.60 6.77 21.40
N LEU A 148 -3.52 7.56 21.31
CA LEU A 148 -2.70 7.69 20.11
C LEU A 148 -1.99 6.38 19.73
N ARG A 149 -1.49 5.61 20.71
CA ARG A 149 -0.91 4.27 20.48
C ARG A 149 -1.93 3.31 19.89
N VAL A 150 -3.15 3.26 20.45
CA VAL A 150 -4.24 2.42 19.93
C VAL A 150 -4.63 2.86 18.52
N ALA A 151 -4.65 4.17 18.25
CA ALA A 151 -4.93 4.72 16.92
C ALA A 151 -3.89 4.31 15.89
N ALA A 152 -2.60 4.38 16.24
CA ALA A 152 -1.52 3.96 15.37
C ALA A 152 -1.61 2.48 15.02
N GLN A 153 -1.80 1.61 16.02
CA GLN A 153 -1.99 0.16 15.79
C GLN A 153 -3.20 -0.13 14.91
N THR A 154 -4.33 0.54 15.16
CA THR A 154 -5.55 0.39 14.37
C THR A 154 -5.33 0.80 12.93
N LEU A 155 -4.65 1.92 12.68
CA LEU A 155 -4.34 2.41 11.34
C LEU A 155 -3.36 1.50 10.60
N VAL A 156 -2.30 1.02 11.27
CA VAL A 156 -1.35 0.06 10.69
C VAL A 156 -2.07 -1.21 10.24
N HIS A 157 -2.93 -1.78 11.09
CA HIS A 157 -3.75 -2.94 10.74
C HIS A 157 -4.73 -2.63 9.60
N TRP A 158 -5.36 -1.46 9.61
CA TRP A 158 -6.27 -1.04 8.54
C TRP A 158 -5.55 -0.92 7.19
N PHE A 159 -4.34 -0.36 7.16
CA PHE A 159 -3.52 -0.30 5.94
C PHE A 159 -3.05 -1.68 5.50
N PHE A 160 -2.73 -2.58 6.44
CA PHE A 160 -2.37 -3.95 6.12
C PHE A 160 -3.50 -4.64 5.33
N GLU A 161 -4.70 -4.69 5.89
CA GLU A 161 -5.86 -5.31 5.24
C GLU A 161 -6.28 -4.58 3.96
N GLY A 162 -6.36 -3.25 4.03
CA GLY A 162 -6.91 -2.41 2.98
C GLY A 162 -5.98 -2.23 1.78
N TYR A 163 -4.67 -2.08 2.00
CA TYR A 163 -3.70 -1.81 0.95
C TYR A 163 -2.77 -3.01 0.70
N TRP A 164 -2.00 -3.43 1.71
CA TRP A 164 -0.91 -4.40 1.52
C TRP A 164 -1.42 -5.77 1.08
N THR A 165 -2.44 -6.31 1.77
CA THR A 165 -3.05 -7.61 1.43
C THR A 165 -3.72 -7.57 0.07
N SER A 166 -4.38 -6.47 -0.26
CA SER A 166 -5.09 -6.35 -1.53
C SER A 166 -4.14 -6.16 -2.72
N GLN A 167 -3.08 -5.39 -2.54
CA GLN A 167 -2.02 -5.24 -3.53
C GLN A 167 -1.31 -6.58 -3.77
N THR A 168 -1.02 -7.33 -2.70
CA THR A 168 -0.45 -8.69 -2.78
C THR A 168 -1.32 -9.60 -3.64
N ARG A 169 -2.62 -9.70 -3.35
CA ARG A 169 -3.56 -10.52 -4.12
C ARG A 169 -3.62 -10.14 -5.60
N GLN A 170 -3.51 -8.86 -5.91
CA GLN A 170 -3.48 -8.40 -7.31
C GLN A 170 -2.20 -8.85 -8.02
N LEU A 171 -1.05 -8.74 -7.37
CA LEU A 171 0.23 -9.19 -7.94
C LEU A 171 0.22 -10.70 -8.19
N GLU A 172 -0.25 -11.49 -7.22
CA GLU A 172 -0.42 -12.95 -7.37
C GLU A 172 -1.38 -13.30 -8.52
N SER A 173 -2.50 -12.59 -8.63
CA SER A 173 -3.44 -12.78 -9.74
C SER A 173 -2.83 -12.42 -11.09
N LEU A 174 -2.00 -11.38 -11.17
CA LEU A 174 -1.32 -10.99 -12.40
C LEU A 174 -0.23 -11.99 -12.78
N GLU A 175 0.51 -12.50 -11.80
CA GLU A 175 1.53 -13.52 -12.01
C GLU A 175 0.88 -14.80 -12.56
N SER A 176 -0.19 -15.27 -11.93
CA SER A 176 -0.96 -16.42 -12.42
C SER A 176 -1.50 -16.21 -13.84
N LEU A 177 -2.00 -15.01 -14.15
CA LEU A 177 -2.43 -14.67 -15.50
C LEU A 177 -1.26 -14.71 -16.49
N CYS A 178 -0.11 -14.12 -16.15
CA CYS A 178 1.09 -14.15 -17.00
C CYS A 178 1.53 -15.58 -17.29
N VAL A 179 1.64 -16.42 -16.26
CA VAL A 179 1.97 -17.84 -16.40
C VAL A 179 0.98 -18.55 -17.33
N SER A 180 -0.32 -18.36 -17.12
CA SER A 180 -1.35 -18.99 -17.96
C SER A 180 -1.24 -18.59 -19.44
N VAL A 181 -0.93 -17.33 -19.71
CA VAL A 181 -0.79 -16.82 -21.07
C VAL A 181 0.49 -17.33 -21.72
N VAL A 182 1.60 -17.39 -20.98
CA VAL A 182 2.87 -17.96 -21.45
C VAL A 182 2.69 -19.46 -21.75
N GLN A 183 2.03 -20.23 -20.88
CA GLN A 183 1.74 -21.65 -21.12
C GLN A 183 0.85 -21.87 -22.35
N ARG A 184 -0.18 -21.03 -22.57
CA ARG A 184 -0.97 -21.04 -23.82
C ARG A 184 -0.11 -20.75 -25.05
N TYR A 185 0.83 -19.81 -24.94
CA TYR A 185 1.76 -19.49 -26.02
C TYR A 185 2.67 -20.68 -26.37
N HIS A 186 3.21 -21.36 -25.36
CA HIS A 186 4.04 -22.56 -25.56
C HIS A 186 3.26 -23.74 -26.14
N SER A 187 2.01 -23.96 -25.70
CA SER A 187 1.17 -25.06 -26.20
C SER A 187 0.59 -24.81 -27.59
N CYS A 188 0.49 -23.55 -28.04
CA CYS A 188 -0.02 -23.19 -29.36
C CYS A 188 1.13 -22.94 -30.36
N GLN A 189 1.38 -23.88 -31.28
CA GLN A 189 2.22 -23.63 -32.48
C GLN A 189 1.57 -22.66 -33.48
N ASN A 190 0.39 -22.11 -33.18
CA ASN A 190 -0.38 -21.23 -34.06
C ASN A 190 -0.17 -19.75 -33.74
N ARG A 191 0.49 -19.05 -34.68
CA ARG A 191 0.84 -17.62 -34.59
C ARG A 191 -0.35 -16.69 -34.29
N ARG A 192 -1.57 -17.00 -34.78
CA ARG A 192 -2.76 -16.16 -34.54
C ARG A 192 -3.30 -16.24 -33.11
N ALA A 193 -3.27 -17.43 -32.51
CA ALA A 193 -3.67 -17.64 -31.11
C ALA A 193 -2.69 -16.96 -30.15
N ASN A 194 -1.41 -16.94 -30.53
CA ASN A 194 -0.35 -16.29 -29.77
C ASN A 194 -0.48 -14.75 -29.78
N GLU A 195 -0.81 -14.17 -30.94
CA GLU A 195 -1.10 -12.73 -31.03
C GLU A 195 -2.32 -12.31 -30.21
N SER A 196 -3.38 -13.12 -30.17
CA SER A 196 -4.55 -12.82 -29.33
C SER A 196 -4.23 -12.87 -27.85
N ALA A 197 -3.42 -13.85 -27.42
CA ALA A 197 -3.02 -14.02 -26.03
C ALA A 197 -2.11 -12.89 -25.54
N LEU A 198 -1.17 -12.43 -26.38
CA LEU A 198 -0.34 -11.27 -26.10
C LEU A 198 -1.15 -9.97 -26.07
N ARG A 199 -2.12 -9.79 -26.97
CA ARG A 199 -3.02 -8.62 -26.94
C ARG A 199 -3.86 -8.57 -25.67
N GLU A 200 -4.33 -9.72 -25.20
CA GLU A 200 -5.06 -9.84 -23.92
C GLU A 200 -4.17 -9.40 -22.75
N LEU A 201 -2.90 -9.86 -22.69
CA LEU A 201 -1.94 -9.38 -21.68
C LEU A 201 -1.69 -7.87 -21.75
N LEU A 202 -1.46 -7.34 -22.96
CA LEU A 202 -1.17 -5.91 -23.18
C LEU A 202 -2.38 -5.00 -22.90
N GLN A 203 -3.61 -5.54 -22.96
CA GLN A 203 -4.83 -4.82 -22.58
C GLN A 203 -5.07 -4.84 -21.06
N LEU A 204 -4.61 -5.88 -20.37
CA LEU A 204 -4.82 -6.07 -18.93
C LEU A 204 -3.70 -5.48 -18.08
N LEU A 205 -2.51 -5.27 -18.65
CA LEU A 205 -1.34 -4.76 -17.95
C LEU A 205 -0.90 -3.40 -18.50
N PRO A 206 -0.68 -2.38 -17.65
CA PRO A 206 0.04 -1.19 -18.09
C PRO A 206 1.47 -1.59 -18.51
N LEU A 207 1.96 -1.00 -19.61
CA LEU A 207 3.27 -1.31 -20.20
C LEU A 207 4.43 -1.21 -19.18
N SER A 208 4.31 -0.31 -18.20
CA SER A 208 5.28 -0.13 -17.11
C SER A 208 5.38 -1.32 -16.16
N SER A 209 4.29 -2.09 -16.00
CA SER A 209 4.27 -3.25 -15.11
C SER A 209 4.83 -4.50 -15.79
N LEU A 210 4.71 -4.60 -17.12
CA LEU A 210 5.19 -5.76 -17.89
C LEU A 210 6.68 -6.05 -17.67
N ALA A 211 7.52 -5.02 -17.62
CA ALA A 211 8.96 -5.24 -17.39
C ALA A 211 9.24 -5.86 -16.01
N THR A 212 8.44 -5.51 -15.00
CA THR A 212 8.63 -5.98 -13.62
C THR A 212 7.87 -7.26 -13.30
N THR A 213 6.87 -7.65 -14.09
CA THR A 213 6.06 -8.86 -13.86
C THR A 213 6.30 -9.95 -14.91
N LEU A 214 6.40 -9.59 -16.19
CA LEU A 214 6.58 -10.54 -17.29
C LEU A 214 8.02 -11.06 -17.39
N VAL A 215 9.01 -10.19 -17.20
CA VAL A 215 10.43 -10.56 -17.35
C VAL A 215 10.87 -11.61 -16.31
N PRO A 216 10.53 -11.48 -15.00
CA PRO A 216 10.84 -12.53 -14.03
C PRO A 216 10.18 -13.87 -14.38
N VAL A 217 8.90 -13.86 -14.78
CA VAL A 217 8.17 -15.09 -15.18
C VAL A 217 8.83 -15.76 -16.38
N LEU A 218 9.20 -14.99 -17.41
CA LEU A 218 9.91 -15.52 -18.58
C LEU A 218 11.29 -16.08 -18.26
N ILE A 219 12.00 -15.49 -17.29
CA ILE A 219 13.29 -16.00 -16.81
C ILE A 219 13.08 -17.32 -16.04
N THR A 220 12.10 -17.37 -15.13
CA THR A 220 11.80 -18.57 -14.34
C THR A 220 11.38 -19.74 -15.22
N GLU A 221 10.48 -19.51 -16.19
CA GLU A 221 10.05 -20.51 -17.18
C GLU A 221 11.23 -21.01 -18.05
N ARG A 222 12.13 -20.10 -18.46
CA ARG A 222 13.33 -20.46 -19.22
C ARG A 222 14.36 -21.26 -18.39
N ILE A 223 14.44 -21.01 -17.09
CA ILE A 223 15.35 -21.73 -16.18
C ILE A 223 14.79 -23.12 -15.82
N HIS A 224 13.47 -23.24 -15.63
CA HIS A 224 12.84 -24.49 -15.19
C HIS A 224 12.45 -25.42 -16.35
N GLY A 225 12.58 -24.96 -17.59
CA GLY A 225 12.49 -25.82 -18.77
C GLY A 225 11.12 -26.45 -18.94
N LEU A 226 10.17 -25.66 -19.46
CA LEU A 226 9.10 -26.19 -20.31
C LEU A 226 9.53 -26.15 -21.78
#